data_AF-A0A2C6DM37-F1
#
_entry.id   AF-A0A2C6DM37-F1
#
_cell.length_a   1.000
_cell.length_b   1.000
_cell.length_c   1.000
_cell.angle_alpha   90.00
_cell.angle_beta   90.00
_cell.angle_gamma   90.00
#
_symmetry.space_group_name_H-M   'P 1'
#
loop_
_entity.id
_entity.type
_entity.pdbx_description
1 polymer ?
#
loop_
_entity_poly.entity_id
_entity_poly.type
_entity_poly.pdbx_seq_one_letter_code
_entity_poly.pdbx_strand_id
1 'polypeptide(L)'
;MRTYLSVIQKQIEVEKAAQVDREYKPHTLHLKEQIQQWVNTLSTASRQQELYETDLCRTFKCHKEDLAIAMDAIGISGKKINRCGVLVRAYFIEPKPTSYSELSDGQRFLLKLLTQGSIGNNQDGWPESIPSRTLYEMFIDSPEHEAGSDRSFGRDVLSSGIAVKRRSAGSVNVWRYDLLSLNEARQVFTTQVLCNMGYNWE
;
A
#
# COMPACT_ATOMS: atom_id res chain seq x y z
N MET A 1 1.69 -16.60 59.25
CA MET A 1 2.82 -15.74 58.83
C MET A 1 3.25 -15.86 57.35
N ARG A 2 2.80 -16.85 56.56
CA ARG A 2 3.20 -16.99 55.13
C ARG A 2 2.46 -16.07 54.14
N THR A 3 1.26 -15.61 54.47
CA THR A 3 0.41 -14.78 53.59
C THR A 3 0.87 -13.33 53.46
N TYR A 4 1.50 -12.77 54.49
CA TYR A 4 1.95 -11.38 54.49
C TYR A 4 3.15 -11.17 53.56
N LEU A 5 4.10 -12.11 53.56
CA LEU A 5 5.26 -12.10 52.67
C LEU A 5 4.87 -12.26 51.19
N SER A 6 3.87 -13.10 50.89
CA SER A 6 3.38 -13.27 49.51
C SER A 6 2.66 -12.03 48.96
N VAL A 7 1.98 -11.26 49.82
CA VAL A 7 1.33 -10.00 49.43
C VAL A 7 2.39 -8.93 49.14
N ILE A 8 3.40 -8.82 50.01
CA ILE A 8 4.51 -7.88 49.83
C ILE A 8 5.31 -8.21 48.55
N GLN A 9 5.58 -9.49 48.27
CA GLN A 9 6.24 -9.89 47.02
C GLN A 9 5.43 -9.50 45.78
N LYS A 10 4.11 -9.73 45.77
CA LYS A 10 3.23 -9.27 44.69
C LYS A 10 3.25 -7.75 44.53
N GLN A 11 3.24 -7.00 45.63
CA GLN A 11 3.31 -5.53 45.59
C GLN A 11 4.62 -5.04 44.95
N ILE A 12 5.75 -5.66 45.34
CA ILE A 12 7.08 -5.35 44.78
C ILE A 12 7.15 -5.69 43.29
N GLU A 13 6.56 -6.82 42.87
CA GLU A 13 6.50 -7.19 41.45
C GLU A 13 5.66 -6.20 40.62
N VAL A 14 4.52 -5.74 41.16
CA VAL A 14 3.68 -4.73 40.52
C VAL A 14 4.37 -3.37 40.43
N GLU A 15 5.06 -2.94 41.50
CA GLU A 15 5.83 -1.69 41.49
C GLU A 15 7.02 -1.74 40.54
N LYS A 16 7.74 -2.86 40.49
CA LYS A 16 8.82 -3.08 39.51
C LYS A 16 8.30 -3.06 38.07
N ALA A 17 7.18 -3.73 37.79
CA ALA A 17 6.55 -3.71 36.48
C ALA A 17 6.12 -2.29 36.09
N ALA A 18 5.52 -1.54 37.02
CA ALA A 18 5.09 -0.15 36.78
C ALA A 18 6.29 0.81 36.57
N GLN A 19 7.42 0.56 37.22
CA GLN A 19 8.64 1.35 37.06
C GLN A 19 9.32 1.09 35.71
N VAL A 20 9.43 -0.19 35.32
CA VAL A 20 9.91 -0.58 33.98
C VAL A 20 9.01 0.03 32.89
N ASP A 21 7.70 0.00 33.07
CA ASP A 21 6.75 0.56 32.11
C ASP A 21 6.87 2.09 31.97
N ARG A 22 7.24 2.83 33.03
CA ARG A 22 7.49 4.28 32.95
C ARG A 22 8.80 4.65 32.26
N GLU A 23 9.84 3.83 32.40
CA GLU A 23 11.17 4.11 31.85
C GLU A 23 11.29 3.64 30.39
N TYR A 24 10.59 2.55 30.03
CA TYR A 24 10.63 1.97 28.70
C TYR A 24 9.70 2.66 27.69
N LYS A 25 8.57 3.24 28.16
CA LYS A 25 7.58 3.96 27.32
C LYS A 25 8.15 5.15 26.54
N PRO A 26 8.96 6.06 27.12
CA PRO A 26 9.49 7.20 26.39
C PRO A 26 10.44 6.80 25.25
N HIS A 27 11.30 5.80 25.50
CA HIS A 27 12.25 5.28 24.51
C HIS A 27 11.53 4.61 23.33
N THR A 28 10.56 3.75 23.63
CA THR A 28 9.76 3.07 22.60
C THR A 28 8.81 4.02 21.86
N LEU A 29 8.33 5.09 22.50
CA LEU A 29 7.56 6.16 21.84
C LEU A 29 8.38 6.91 20.80
N HIS A 30 9.61 7.31 21.13
CA HIS A 30 10.46 8.01 20.16
C HIS A 30 10.82 7.11 18.96
N LEU A 31 11.17 5.85 19.24
CA LEU A 31 11.43 4.85 18.20
C LEU A 31 10.20 4.64 17.30
N LYS A 32 9.00 4.57 17.89
CA LYS A 32 7.73 4.47 17.17
C LYS A 32 7.55 5.65 16.21
N GLU A 33 7.75 6.88 16.66
CA GLU A 33 7.58 8.07 15.82
C GLU A 33 8.56 8.06 14.63
N GLN A 34 9.82 7.68 14.87
CA GLN A 34 10.84 7.56 13.83
C GLN A 34 10.45 6.50 12.78
N ILE A 35 10.02 5.31 13.23
CA ILE A 35 9.58 4.24 12.33
C ILE A 35 8.35 4.67 11.55
N GLN A 36 7.37 5.33 12.19
CA GLN A 36 6.16 5.82 11.53
C GLN A 36 6.47 6.84 10.42
N GLN A 37 7.37 7.80 10.70
CA GLN A 37 7.80 8.77 9.70
C GLN A 37 8.51 8.09 8.54
N TRP A 38 9.39 7.13 8.83
CA TRP A 38 10.07 6.35 7.80
C TRP A 38 9.07 5.54 6.93
N VAL A 39 8.10 4.86 7.52
CA VAL A 39 7.04 4.15 6.78
C VAL A 39 6.27 5.09 5.86
N ASN A 40 6.00 6.32 6.31
CA ASN A 40 5.31 7.32 5.51
C ASN A 40 6.13 7.81 4.30
N THR A 41 7.46 7.76 4.35
CA THR A 41 8.32 8.12 3.21
C THR A 41 8.55 6.96 2.23
N LEU A 42 8.25 5.72 2.61
CA LEU A 42 8.37 4.57 1.71
C LEU A 42 7.37 4.67 0.56
N SER A 43 7.86 4.42 -0.66
CA SER A 43 7.03 4.27 -1.87
C SER A 43 6.10 3.05 -1.76
N THR A 44 5.02 3.03 -2.54
CA THR A 44 4.08 1.90 -2.60
C THR A 44 4.77 0.57 -2.93
N ALA A 45 5.79 0.59 -3.80
CA ALA A 45 6.61 -0.57 -4.13
C ALA A 45 7.51 -1.01 -2.96
N SER A 46 8.02 -0.06 -2.18
CA SER A 46 8.85 -0.34 -1.00
C SER A 46 8.05 -0.88 0.19
N ARG A 47 6.74 -0.58 0.26
CA ARG A 47 5.84 -1.11 1.31
C ARG A 47 5.49 -2.59 1.12
N GLN A 48 5.68 -3.13 -0.08
CA GLN A 48 5.44 -4.55 -0.38
C GLN A 48 6.68 -5.43 -0.13
N GLN A 49 7.78 -4.87 0.36
CA GLN A 49 9.02 -5.60 0.59
C GLN A 49 9.09 -6.21 2.01
N GLU A 50 9.79 -7.35 2.09
CA GLU A 50 10.12 -7.99 3.36
C GLU A 50 11.20 -7.19 4.09
N LEU A 51 10.89 -6.70 5.28
CA LEU A 51 11.83 -5.90 6.07
C LEU A 51 12.47 -6.77 7.15
N TYR A 52 13.72 -7.16 6.98
CA TYR A 52 14.41 -8.02 7.95
C TYR A 52 14.63 -7.30 9.28
N GLU A 53 14.33 -8.00 10.39
CA GLU A 53 14.51 -7.49 11.76
C GLU A 53 15.94 -6.98 11.99
N THR A 54 16.94 -7.71 11.50
CA THR A 54 18.35 -7.36 11.67
C THR A 54 18.72 -6.04 11.00
N ASP A 55 18.14 -5.76 9.84
CA ASP A 55 18.43 -4.54 9.08
C ASP A 55 17.72 -3.34 9.69
N LEU A 56 16.49 -3.54 10.17
CA LEU A 56 15.73 -2.54 10.90
C LEU A 56 16.41 -2.17 12.23
N CYS A 57 16.85 -3.15 13.02
CA CYS A 57 17.60 -2.90 14.26
C CYS A 57 18.88 -2.08 14.00
N ARG A 58 19.59 -2.36 12.91
CA ARG A 58 20.77 -1.58 12.50
C ARG A 58 20.42 -0.16 12.07
N THR A 59 19.35 -0.01 11.29
CA THR A 59 18.89 1.29 10.77
C THR A 59 18.47 2.23 11.89
N PHE A 60 17.64 1.73 12.81
CA PHE A 60 17.10 2.51 13.93
C PHE A 60 17.96 2.46 15.19
N LYS A 61 19.08 1.72 15.17
CA LYS A 61 20.00 1.53 16.32
C LYS A 61 19.26 1.10 17.60
N CYS A 62 18.39 0.10 17.48
CA CYS A 62 17.55 -0.39 18.58
C CYS A 62 17.70 -1.90 18.82
N HIS A 63 17.28 -2.37 19.99
CA HIS A 63 17.17 -3.80 20.28
C HIS A 63 15.92 -4.41 19.64
N LYS A 64 15.90 -5.74 19.56
CA LYS A 64 14.82 -6.48 18.88
C LYS A 64 13.49 -6.37 19.61
N GLU A 65 13.57 -6.28 20.93
CA GLU A 65 12.44 -6.12 21.84
C GLU A 65 11.80 -4.74 21.66
N ASP A 66 12.61 -3.67 21.67
CA ASP A 66 12.17 -2.30 21.39
C ASP A 66 11.53 -2.20 20.01
N LEU A 67 12.15 -2.80 18.99
CA LEU A 67 11.63 -2.83 17.63
C LEU A 67 10.28 -3.56 17.56
N ALA A 68 10.16 -4.71 18.21
CA ALA A 68 8.90 -5.48 18.22
C ALA A 68 7.76 -4.69 18.87
N ILE A 69 8.03 -4.00 19.98
CA ILE A 69 7.04 -3.15 20.67
C ILE A 69 6.65 -1.95 19.79
N ALA A 70 7.62 -1.28 19.18
CA ALA A 70 7.36 -0.13 18.32
C ALA A 70 6.58 -0.53 17.05
N MET A 71 6.91 -1.66 16.42
CA MET A 71 6.22 -2.19 15.24
C MET A 71 4.78 -2.61 15.55
N ASP A 72 4.56 -3.30 16.67
CA ASP A 72 3.21 -3.69 17.13
C ASP A 72 2.34 -2.45 17.37
N ALA A 73 2.91 -1.40 17.99
CA ALA A 73 2.22 -0.13 18.22
C ALA A 73 1.87 0.67 16.95
N ILE A 74 2.44 0.31 15.80
CA ILE A 74 2.15 0.88 14.47
C ILE A 74 1.24 -0.06 13.64
N GLY A 75 1.00 -1.28 14.12
CA GLY A 75 0.21 -2.29 13.41
C GLY A 75 1.01 -3.06 12.34
N ILE A 76 2.34 -3.10 12.43
CA ILE A 76 3.19 -3.85 11.50
C ILE A 76 3.49 -5.23 12.09
N SER A 77 3.05 -6.28 11.40
CA SER A 77 3.21 -7.66 11.89
C SER A 77 4.58 -8.24 11.52
N GLY A 78 5.26 -8.81 12.52
CA GLY A 78 6.53 -9.52 12.34
C GLY A 78 6.32 -11.03 12.25
N LYS A 79 6.65 -11.65 11.11
CA LYS A 79 6.56 -13.10 10.88
C LYS A 79 7.94 -13.75 10.81
N LYS A 80 8.04 -15.00 11.23
CA LYS A 80 9.25 -15.82 11.02
C LYS A 80 9.15 -16.48 9.65
N ILE A 81 10.15 -16.26 8.79
CA ILE A 81 10.23 -16.81 7.44
C ILE A 81 11.51 -17.64 7.30
N ASN A 82 11.46 -18.68 6.47
CA ASN A 82 12.63 -19.48 6.13
C ASN A 82 13.26 -18.94 4.83
N ARG A 83 14.54 -18.57 4.90
CA ARG A 83 15.34 -18.11 3.76
C ARG A 83 16.62 -18.94 3.71
N CYS A 84 16.78 -19.74 2.65
CA CYS A 84 17.95 -20.59 2.43
C CYS A 84 18.30 -21.51 3.64
N GLY A 85 17.29 -22.00 4.37
CA GLY A 85 17.49 -22.86 5.55
C GLY A 85 17.71 -22.09 6.86
N VAL A 86 17.75 -20.75 6.82
CA VAL A 86 17.87 -19.89 8.00
C VAL A 86 16.51 -19.30 8.36
N LEU A 87 16.11 -19.44 9.62
CA LEU A 87 14.90 -18.84 10.15
C LEU A 87 15.18 -17.38 10.52
N VAL A 88 14.59 -16.45 9.78
CA VAL A 88 14.73 -15.01 9.99
C VAL A 88 13.38 -14.39 10.33
N ARG A 89 13.36 -13.34 11.15
CA ARG A 89 12.15 -12.55 11.39
C ARG A 89 12.11 -11.39 10.40
N ALA A 90 10.99 -11.25 9.72
CA ALA A 90 10.73 -10.15 8.80
C ALA A 90 9.42 -9.45 9.19
N TYR A 91 9.38 -8.15 8.99
CA TYR A 91 8.21 -7.30 9.18
C TYR A 91 7.59 -7.00 7.83
N PHE A 92 6.26 -6.97 7.82
CA PHE A 92 5.46 -6.74 6.62
C PHE A 92 4.56 -5.55 6.88
N ILE A 93 4.70 -4.51 6.05
CA ILE A 93 3.76 -3.40 6.04
C ILE A 93 2.59 -3.87 5.19
N GLU A 94 1.49 -4.27 5.82
CA GLU A 94 0.30 -4.62 5.07
C GLU A 94 -0.20 -3.36 4.33
N PRO A 95 -0.30 -3.40 3.00
CA PRO A 95 -0.75 -2.26 2.25
C PRO A 95 -2.22 -2.03 2.62
N LYS A 96 -2.51 -0.86 3.20
CA LYS A 96 -3.88 -0.47 3.52
C LYS A 96 -4.65 -0.32 2.19
N PRO A 97 -5.80 -0.98 2.02
CA PRO A 97 -6.63 -0.78 0.84
C PRO A 97 -6.95 0.71 0.65
N THR A 98 -6.67 1.21 -0.55
CA THR A 98 -7.01 2.58 -0.95
C THR A 98 -8.53 2.68 -1.04
N SER A 99 -9.11 3.62 -0.30
CA SER A 99 -10.54 3.90 -0.35
C SER A 99 -10.92 4.64 -1.63
N TYR A 100 -12.18 4.53 -2.05
CA TYR A 100 -12.64 5.18 -3.28
C TYR A 100 -12.44 6.71 -3.26
N SER A 101 -12.62 7.36 -2.11
CA SER A 101 -12.40 8.80 -1.92
C SER A 101 -10.94 9.22 -2.05
N GLU A 102 -9.98 8.32 -1.82
CA GLU A 102 -8.55 8.59 -1.94
C GLU A 102 -8.05 8.46 -3.40
N LEU A 103 -8.85 7.87 -4.28
CA LEU A 103 -8.53 7.78 -5.71
C LEU A 103 -8.69 9.14 -6.40
N SER A 104 -7.79 9.44 -7.34
CA SER A 104 -7.99 10.56 -8.27
C SER A 104 -9.18 10.30 -9.20
N ASP A 105 -9.75 11.36 -9.77
CA ASP A 105 -10.82 11.28 -10.77
C ASP A 105 -10.49 10.30 -11.90
N GLY A 106 -9.25 10.39 -12.43
CA GLY A 106 -8.78 9.49 -13.47
C GLY A 106 -8.73 8.02 -13.01
N GLN A 107 -8.28 7.77 -11.78
CA GLN A 107 -8.29 6.42 -11.21
C GLN A 107 -9.71 5.89 -10.95
N ARG A 108 -10.65 6.74 -10.50
CA ARG A 108 -12.06 6.36 -10.34
C ARG A 108 -12.69 6.01 -11.67
N PHE A 109 -12.42 6.80 -12.71
CA PHE A 109 -12.87 6.52 -14.07
C PHE A 109 -12.32 5.18 -14.59
N LEU A 110 -11.02 4.93 -14.43
CA LEU A 110 -10.41 3.65 -14.82
C LEU A 110 -10.98 2.46 -14.03
N LEU A 111 -11.21 2.63 -12.72
CA LEU A 111 -11.84 1.61 -11.88
C LEU A 111 -13.22 1.24 -12.45
N LYS A 112 -14.04 2.24 -12.80
CA LYS A 112 -15.35 2.02 -13.42
C LYS A 112 -15.26 1.23 -14.74
N LEU A 113 -14.35 1.60 -15.63
CA LEU A 113 -14.16 0.87 -16.89
C LEU A 113 -13.75 -0.59 -16.64
N LEU A 114 -12.85 -0.83 -15.68
CA LEU A 114 -12.42 -2.17 -15.30
C LEU A 114 -13.54 -2.99 -14.65
N THR A 115 -14.40 -2.37 -13.85
CA THR A 115 -15.59 -3.02 -13.28
C THR A 115 -16.57 -3.41 -14.39
N GLN A 116 -16.84 -2.49 -15.33
CA GLN A 116 -17.71 -2.75 -16.48
C GLN A 116 -17.13 -3.82 -17.43
N GLY A 117 -15.80 -3.91 -17.52
CA GLY A 117 -15.12 -4.84 -18.43
C GLY A 117 -15.13 -4.38 -19.89
N SER A 118 -15.40 -3.09 -20.14
CA SER A 118 -15.43 -2.52 -21.48
C SER A 118 -15.05 -1.04 -21.48
N ILE A 119 -14.64 -0.53 -22.64
CA ILE A 119 -14.42 0.91 -22.84
C ILE A 119 -15.48 1.43 -23.82
N GLY A 120 -16.40 2.27 -23.35
CA GLY A 120 -17.51 2.82 -24.14
C GLY A 120 -18.87 2.15 -23.85
N ASN A 121 -19.81 2.23 -24.80
CA ASN A 121 -21.18 1.76 -24.61
C ASN A 121 -21.31 0.23 -24.78
N ASN A 122 -20.81 -0.55 -23.82
CA ASN A 122 -21.07 -1.99 -23.56
C ASN A 122 -20.99 -3.01 -24.73
N GLN A 123 -20.71 -2.62 -25.98
CA GLN A 123 -20.78 -3.49 -27.16
C GLN A 123 -19.41 -3.97 -27.66
N ASP A 124 -18.34 -3.20 -27.44
CA ASP A 124 -17.01 -3.48 -28.00
C ASP A 124 -16.05 -4.22 -27.05
N GLY A 125 -16.48 -4.48 -25.80
CA GLY A 125 -15.66 -5.17 -24.80
C GLY A 125 -14.41 -4.38 -24.38
N TRP A 126 -13.44 -5.07 -23.78
CA TRP A 126 -12.16 -4.50 -23.37
C TRP A 126 -11.16 -4.52 -24.54
N PRO A 127 -10.72 -3.36 -25.07
CA PRO A 127 -9.87 -3.33 -26.26
C PRO A 127 -8.40 -3.56 -25.91
N GLU A 128 -7.62 -4.09 -26.85
CA GLU A 128 -6.16 -4.20 -26.72
C GLU A 128 -5.44 -2.85 -26.87
N SER A 129 -6.08 -1.89 -27.54
CA SER A 129 -5.52 -0.55 -27.74
C SER A 129 -6.62 0.48 -27.93
N ILE A 130 -6.42 1.68 -27.37
CA ILE A 130 -7.34 2.81 -27.55
C ILE A 130 -6.56 4.10 -27.87
N PRO A 131 -7.02 4.94 -28.83
CA PRO A 131 -6.42 6.25 -29.04
C PRO A 131 -6.46 7.08 -27.76
N SER A 132 -5.35 7.71 -27.40
CA SER A 132 -5.25 8.42 -26.12
C SER A 132 -6.24 9.57 -26.02
N ARG A 133 -6.56 10.20 -27.16
CA ARG A 133 -7.54 11.28 -27.26
C ARG A 133 -8.95 10.77 -26.97
N THR A 134 -9.34 9.64 -27.56
CA THR A 134 -10.67 9.05 -27.35
C THR A 134 -10.89 8.70 -25.88
N LEU A 135 -9.90 8.06 -25.23
CA LEU A 135 -10.00 7.74 -23.80
C LEU A 135 -10.11 8.99 -22.93
N TYR A 136 -9.39 10.07 -23.29
CA TYR A 136 -9.46 11.35 -22.58
C TYR A 136 -10.80 12.07 -22.77
N GLU A 137 -11.37 12.06 -23.98
CA GLU A 137 -12.69 12.61 -24.26
C GLU A 137 -13.76 11.88 -23.44
N MET A 138 -13.72 10.54 -23.40
CA MET A 138 -14.62 9.76 -22.54
C MET A 138 -14.46 10.09 -21.05
N PHE A 139 -13.25 10.41 -20.59
CA PHE A 139 -13.00 10.82 -19.21
C PHE A 139 -13.63 12.19 -18.91
N ILE A 140 -13.44 13.19 -19.76
CA ILE A 140 -14.04 14.53 -19.55
C ILE A 140 -15.56 14.44 -19.51
N ASP A 141 -16.16 13.61 -20.35
CA ASP A 141 -17.61 13.43 -20.41
C ASP A 141 -18.15 12.52 -19.28
N SER A 142 -17.27 11.99 -18.44
CA SER A 142 -17.64 11.07 -17.36
C SER A 142 -18.09 11.80 -16.09
N PRO A 143 -18.99 11.21 -15.29
CA PRO A 143 -19.38 11.77 -14.00
C PRO A 143 -18.27 11.75 -12.96
N GLU A 144 -17.18 11.01 -13.19
CA GLU A 144 -16.01 10.96 -12.31
C GLU A 144 -15.10 12.19 -12.48
N HIS A 145 -15.26 12.97 -13.54
CA HIS A 145 -14.44 14.13 -13.82
C HIS A 145 -14.95 15.39 -13.10
N GLU A 146 -14.17 15.93 -12.17
CA GLU A 146 -14.38 17.25 -11.61
C GLU A 146 -13.55 18.31 -12.34
N ALA A 147 -14.13 19.50 -12.52
CA ALA A 147 -13.49 20.59 -13.26
C ALA A 147 -12.10 20.95 -12.68
N GLY A 148 -11.05 20.77 -13.49
CA GLY A 148 -9.66 21.05 -13.09
C GLY A 148 -8.75 19.81 -12.96
N SER A 149 -9.27 18.59 -13.11
CA SER A 149 -8.47 17.34 -13.09
C SER A 149 -7.87 16.95 -14.45
N ASP A 150 -8.11 17.75 -15.49
CA ASP A 150 -7.70 17.54 -16.90
C ASP A 150 -6.22 17.16 -17.07
N ARG A 151 -5.34 17.77 -16.26
CA ARG A 151 -3.88 17.67 -16.45
C ARG A 151 -3.27 16.39 -15.88
N SER A 152 -3.97 15.65 -15.01
CA SER A 152 -3.42 14.45 -14.38
C SER A 152 -3.86 13.15 -15.06
N PHE A 153 -4.91 13.15 -15.89
CA PHE A 153 -5.48 11.91 -16.43
C PHE A 153 -4.45 11.02 -17.14
N GLY A 154 -3.63 11.60 -18.03
CA GLY A 154 -2.61 10.84 -18.74
C GLY A 154 -1.54 10.25 -17.82
N ARG A 155 -1.27 10.89 -16.68
CA ARG A 155 -0.39 10.37 -15.63
C ARG A 155 -1.06 9.23 -14.87
N ASP A 156 -2.35 9.35 -14.56
CA ASP A 156 -3.12 8.33 -13.83
C ASP A 156 -3.24 7.03 -14.64
N VAL A 157 -3.47 7.14 -15.95
CA VAL A 157 -3.44 5.98 -16.86
C VAL A 157 -2.09 5.27 -16.81
N LEU A 158 -0.99 6.01 -16.91
CA LEU A 158 0.36 5.44 -16.94
C LEU A 158 0.81 4.91 -15.57
N SER A 159 0.47 5.60 -14.49
CA SER A 159 0.85 5.20 -13.13
C SER A 159 0.02 4.02 -12.61
N SER A 160 -1.16 3.78 -13.17
CA SER A 160 -1.98 2.60 -12.86
C SER A 160 -1.36 1.28 -13.35
N GLY A 161 -0.40 1.34 -14.26
CA GLY A 161 0.29 0.18 -14.82
C GLY A 161 -0.52 -0.63 -15.84
N ILE A 162 -1.80 -0.31 -16.08
CA ILE A 162 -2.67 -1.08 -16.98
C ILE A 162 -2.45 -0.79 -18.46
N ALA A 163 -1.66 0.24 -18.78
CA ALA A 163 -1.52 0.79 -20.11
C ALA A 163 -0.09 1.28 -20.39
N VAL A 164 0.37 1.09 -21.63
CA VAL A 164 1.61 1.67 -22.14
C VAL A 164 1.29 2.65 -23.26
N LYS A 165 1.79 3.89 -23.15
CA LYS A 165 1.60 4.90 -24.19
C LYS A 165 2.55 4.65 -25.36
N ARG A 166 2.00 4.48 -26.56
CA ARG A 166 2.76 4.26 -27.80
C ARG A 166 2.32 5.21 -28.91
N ARG A 167 3.20 5.43 -29.88
CA ARG A 167 2.85 6.11 -31.14
C ARG A 167 2.15 5.11 -32.06
N SER A 168 1.09 5.57 -32.72
CA SER A 168 0.41 4.76 -33.73
C SER A 168 1.31 4.57 -34.96
N ALA A 169 1.38 3.35 -35.49
CA ALA A 169 2.14 3.07 -36.70
C ALA A 169 1.45 3.76 -37.90
N GLY A 170 2.21 4.56 -38.66
CA GLY A 170 1.74 5.17 -39.92
C GLY A 170 1.14 6.58 -39.82
N SER A 171 1.07 7.21 -38.64
CA SER A 171 0.60 8.59 -38.51
C SER A 171 1.45 9.41 -37.55
N VAL A 172 1.96 10.55 -38.02
CA VAL A 172 2.71 11.52 -37.20
C VAL A 172 1.74 12.12 -36.16
N ASN A 173 2.14 12.13 -34.89
CA ASN A 173 1.43 12.73 -33.75
C ASN A 173 0.17 12.04 -33.21
N VAL A 174 -0.16 10.81 -33.62
CA VAL A 174 -1.24 10.04 -32.98
C VAL A 174 -0.67 9.12 -31.90
N TRP A 175 -1.13 9.32 -30.67
CA TRP A 175 -0.79 8.49 -29.52
C TRP A 175 -1.94 7.57 -29.17
N ARG A 176 -1.59 6.37 -28.71
CA ARG A 176 -2.53 5.36 -28.22
C ARG A 176 -2.02 4.75 -26.92
N TYR A 177 -2.93 4.17 -26.17
CA TYR A 177 -2.62 3.31 -25.04
C TYR A 177 -2.80 1.87 -25.49
N ASP A 178 -1.71 1.11 -25.49
CA ASP A 178 -1.76 -0.35 -25.57
C ASP A 178 -2.13 -0.85 -24.16
N LEU A 179 -3.27 -1.51 -24.02
CA LEU A 179 -3.81 -1.96 -22.74
C LEU A 179 -3.44 -3.41 -22.48
N LEU A 180 -3.26 -3.75 -21.20
CA LEU A 180 -3.21 -5.16 -20.79
C LEU A 180 -4.57 -5.84 -21.04
N SER A 181 -4.60 -7.17 -21.07
CA SER A 181 -5.87 -7.90 -21.08
C SER A 181 -6.71 -7.53 -19.85
N LEU A 182 -8.04 -7.65 -19.92
CA LEU A 182 -8.92 -7.21 -18.83
C LEU A 182 -8.52 -7.81 -17.47
N ASN A 183 -8.20 -9.11 -17.45
CA ASN A 183 -7.81 -9.80 -16.21
C ASN A 183 -6.47 -9.32 -15.66
N GLU A 184 -5.48 -9.12 -16.53
CA GLU A 184 -4.18 -8.56 -16.13
C GLU A 184 -4.32 -7.12 -15.66
N ALA A 185 -5.10 -6.30 -16.36
CA ALA A 185 -5.39 -4.93 -15.98
C ALA A 185 -6.05 -4.86 -14.60
N ARG A 186 -7.05 -5.71 -14.33
CA ARG A 186 -7.70 -5.85 -13.01
C ARG A 186 -6.72 -6.25 -11.90
N GLN A 187 -5.85 -7.22 -12.16
CA GLN A 187 -4.81 -7.64 -11.19
C GLN A 187 -3.79 -6.55 -10.92
N VAL A 188 -3.31 -5.88 -11.97
CA VAL A 188 -2.35 -4.78 -11.84
C VAL A 188 -2.98 -3.60 -11.10
N PHE A 189 -4.21 -3.23 -11.43
CA PHE A 189 -4.92 -2.12 -10.80
C PHE A 189 -5.22 -2.39 -9.31
N THR A 190 -5.65 -3.61 -8.97
CA THR A 190 -5.86 -4.01 -7.56
C THR A 190 -4.58 -3.96 -6.75
N THR A 191 -3.46 -4.34 -7.35
CA THR A 191 -2.15 -4.36 -6.69
C THR A 191 -1.57 -2.96 -6.53
N GLN A 192 -1.57 -2.16 -7.60
CA GLN A 192 -0.82 -0.90 -7.68
C GLN A 192 -1.64 0.31 -7.23
N VAL A 193 -2.96 0.31 -7.48
CA VAL A 193 -3.84 1.45 -7.20
C VAL A 193 -4.68 1.19 -5.97
N LEU A 194 -5.42 0.08 -5.93
CA LEU A 194 -6.32 -0.22 -4.80
C LEU A 194 -5.59 -0.79 -3.59
N CYS A 195 -4.36 -1.30 -3.75
CA CYS A 195 -3.65 -1.98 -2.68
C CYS A 195 -4.49 -3.10 -2.02
N ASN A 196 -5.34 -3.78 -2.79
CA ASN A 196 -6.32 -4.75 -2.29
C ASN A 196 -6.38 -5.99 -3.20
N MET A 197 -5.58 -7.01 -2.85
CA MET A 197 -5.53 -8.28 -3.58
C MET A 197 -6.81 -9.13 -3.45
N GLY A 198 -7.65 -8.83 -2.44
CA GLY A 198 -8.92 -9.51 -2.22
C GLY A 198 -10.12 -8.76 -2.80
N TYR A 199 -9.90 -7.76 -3.66
CA TYR A 199 -10.98 -6.99 -4.26
C TYR A 199 -11.85 -7.87 -5.16
N ASN A 200 -13.16 -7.86 -4.90
CA ASN A 200 -14.12 -8.58 -5.72
C ASN A 200 -14.49 -7.73 -6.95
N TRP A 201 -14.31 -8.30 -8.14
CA TRP A 201 -14.67 -7.68 -9.42
C TRP A 201 -16.08 -8.08 -9.91
N GLU A 202 -16.75 -9.01 -9.22
CA GLU A 202 -18.12 -9.47 -9.49
C GLU A 202 -19.19 -8.62 -8.79
#